data_AF-A0A5J9VT96-F1
#
_entry.id   AF-A0A5J9VT96-F1
#
_cell.length_a   1.000
_cell.length_b   1.000
_cell.length_c   1.000
_cell.angle_alpha   90.00
_cell.angle_beta   90.00
_cell.angle_gamma   90.00
#
_symmetry.space_group_name_H-M   'P 1'
#
loop_
_entity.id
_entity.type
_entity.pdbx_description
1 polymer ?
#
loop_
_entity_poly.entity_id
_entity_poly.type
_entity_poly.pdbx_seq_one_letter_code
_entity_poly.pdbx_strand_id
1 'polypeptide(L)'
;MDVSLLALIISVAVPLIIHLTRKIKNPRTANLPPGSLGMPVIGQSLGLIRAIRSNTAEQWIRNRVDRYGPVSKLSLFGKPTVLVTGPAANKFVFFSGEIGMRQPRSVQRIIGENSILDVNGADHKRIRGTLAEFLSPDMLRMIDGEVRRHIDES
;
A
#
# COMPACT_ATOMS: atom_id res chain seq x y z
N MET A 1 30.49 5.12 -25.55
CA MET A 1 29.26 5.93 -25.41
C MET A 1 29.61 7.34 -25.84
N ASP A 2 29.11 7.76 -26.99
CA ASP A 2 29.55 9.00 -27.62
C ASP A 2 29.02 10.22 -26.84
N VAL A 3 29.83 11.28 -26.78
CA VAL A 3 29.53 12.52 -26.03
C VAL A 3 28.18 13.11 -26.46
N SER A 4 27.82 12.97 -27.73
CA SER A 4 26.54 13.39 -28.30
C SER A 4 25.34 12.63 -27.72
N LEU A 5 25.50 11.34 -27.40
CA LEU A 5 24.44 10.51 -26.80
C LEU A 5 24.20 10.91 -25.34
N LEU A 6 25.27 11.22 -24.60
CA LEU A 6 25.17 11.76 -23.25
C LEU A 6 24.48 13.14 -23.23
N ALA A 7 24.82 14.03 -24.16
CA ALA A 7 24.21 15.34 -24.28
C ALA A 7 22.70 15.27 -24.57
N LEU A 8 22.28 14.35 -25.45
CA LEU A 8 20.85 14.11 -25.75
C LEU A 8 20.09 13.62 -24.52
N ILE A 9 20.66 12.68 -23.76
CA ILE A 9 20.04 12.16 -22.54
C ILE A 9 19.85 13.29 -21.51
N ILE A 10 20.86 14.14 -21.30
CA ILE A 10 20.79 15.26 -20.36
C ILE A 10 19.74 16.29 -20.80
N SER A 11 19.69 16.63 -22.09
CA SER A 11 18.71 17.55 -22.69
C SER A 11 17.26 17.14 -22.39
N VAL A 12 16.95 15.85 -22.38
CA VAL A 12 15.59 15.34 -22.10
C VAL A 12 15.39 15.10 -20.60
N ALA A 13 16.41 14.59 -19.90
CA ALA A 13 16.32 14.26 -18.49
C ALA A 13 16.16 15.51 -17.60
N VAL A 14 16.86 16.60 -17.90
CA VAL A 14 16.82 17.82 -17.08
C VAL A 14 15.41 18.46 -17.06
N PRO A 15 14.74 18.72 -18.20
CA PRO A 15 13.35 19.20 -18.22
C PRO A 15 12.38 18.23 -17.56
N LEU A 16 12.57 16.92 -17.75
CA LEU A 16 11.73 15.90 -17.14
C LEU A 16 11.87 15.93 -15.61
N ILE A 17 13.09 15.96 -15.08
CA ILE A 17 13.36 16.07 -13.64
C ILE A 17 12.80 17.39 -13.09
N ILE A 18 12.96 18.51 -13.80
CA ILE A 18 12.39 19.80 -13.40
C ILE A 18 10.85 19.73 -13.37
N HIS A 19 10.21 19.13 -14.38
CA HIS A 19 8.76 18.96 -14.41
C HIS A 19 8.27 18.08 -13.26
N LEU A 20 8.96 16.96 -13.00
CA LEU A 20 8.64 16.02 -11.93
C LEU A 20 8.85 16.64 -10.54
N THR A 21 9.88 17.46 -10.36
CA THR A 21 10.16 18.16 -9.10
C THR A 21 9.28 19.39 -8.88
N ARG A 22 8.86 20.09 -9.94
CA ARG A 22 7.88 21.19 -9.86
C ARG A 22 6.52 20.72 -9.37
N LYS A 23 6.06 19.52 -9.75
CA LYS A 23 4.85 18.89 -9.16
C LYS A 23 4.96 18.60 -7.67
N ILE A 24 6.18 18.56 -7.13
CA ILE A 24 6.46 18.23 -5.72
C ILE A 24 6.61 19.50 -4.87
N LYS A 25 6.78 20.69 -5.50
CA LYS A 25 6.83 21.95 -4.76
C LYS A 25 5.43 22.29 -4.19
N ASN A 26 5.44 22.36 -2.87
CA ASN A 26 4.33 22.39 -1.92
C ASN A 26 3.36 23.57 -2.16
N PRO A 27 2.03 23.35 -2.22
CA PRO A 27 1.10 24.40 -1.83
C PRO A 27 1.34 24.76 -0.36
N ARG A 28 1.10 26.03 0.00
CA ARG A 28 1.36 26.63 1.31
C ARG A 28 0.98 25.70 2.48
N THR A 29 1.82 25.72 3.51
CA THR A 29 1.72 24.97 4.77
C THR A 29 0.36 25.13 5.45
N ALA A 30 -0.59 24.27 5.10
CA ALA A 30 -1.66 23.86 6.01
C ALA A 30 -1.15 22.70 6.89
N ASN A 31 -1.85 22.42 7.99
CA ASN A 31 -1.56 21.42 9.04
C ASN A 31 -1.36 19.98 8.51
N LEU A 32 -0.31 19.73 7.73
CA LEU A 32 0.02 18.42 7.20
C LEU A 32 0.91 17.66 8.17
N PRO A 33 0.76 16.33 8.26
CA PRO A 33 1.66 15.49 9.05
C PRO A 33 3.14 15.70 8.69
N PRO A 34 4.05 15.51 9.65
CA PRO A 34 5.49 15.54 9.40
C PRO A 34 5.90 14.45 8.41
N GLY A 35 7.05 14.61 7.75
CA GLY A 35 7.61 13.61 6.83
C GLY A 35 7.91 14.12 5.42
N SER A 36 8.69 13.34 4.68
CA SER A 36 9.06 13.62 3.28
C SER A 36 8.30 12.71 2.32
N LEU A 37 7.88 13.27 1.18
CA LEU A 37 7.29 12.52 0.08
C LEU A 37 8.33 11.61 -0.63
N GLY A 38 9.63 11.82 -0.42
CA GLY A 38 10.68 10.99 -1.01
C GLY A 38 11.03 11.39 -2.45
N MET A 39 11.46 10.41 -3.26
CA MET A 39 11.88 10.65 -4.63
C MET A 39 10.70 11.07 -5.53
N PRO A 40 10.95 11.86 -6.59
CA PRO A 40 9.92 12.16 -7.57
C PRO A 40 9.29 10.90 -8.17
N VAL A 41 7.98 10.94 -8.40
CA VAL A 41 7.17 9.85 -8.98
C VAL A 41 7.04 8.61 -8.10
N ILE A 42 8.13 7.99 -7.67
CA ILE A 42 8.11 6.72 -6.94
C ILE A 42 8.02 6.88 -5.41
N GLY A 43 8.32 8.06 -4.88
CA GLY A 43 8.31 8.32 -3.45
C GLY A 43 9.27 7.44 -2.67
N GLN A 44 8.73 6.68 -1.71
CA GLN A 44 9.47 5.73 -0.88
C GLN A 44 9.14 4.26 -1.19
N SER A 45 8.42 4.01 -2.30
CA SER A 45 7.90 2.68 -2.66
C SER A 45 8.97 1.60 -2.76
N LEU A 46 10.13 1.91 -3.36
CA LEU A 46 11.22 0.94 -3.50
C LEU A 46 11.77 0.51 -2.15
N GLY A 47 11.83 1.43 -1.18
CA GLY A 47 12.23 1.13 0.20
C GLY A 47 11.26 0.17 0.86
N LEU A 48 9.96 0.42 0.73
CA LEU A 48 8.91 -0.46 1.25
C LEU A 48 8.94 -1.83 0.58
N ILE A 49 9.01 -1.89 -0.75
CA ILE A 49 9.06 -3.17 -1.50
C ILE A 49 10.29 -3.97 -1.10
N ARG A 50 11.46 -3.34 -0.99
CA ARG A 50 12.68 -4.00 -0.50
C ARG A 50 12.48 -4.56 0.90
N ALA A 51 11.90 -3.78 1.81
CA ALA A 51 11.65 -4.23 3.17
C ALA A 51 10.67 -5.41 3.21
N ILE A 52 9.61 -5.41 2.39
CA ILE A 52 8.69 -6.56 2.26
C ILE A 52 9.44 -7.79 1.76
N ARG A 53 10.24 -7.66 0.69
CA ARG A 53 11.01 -8.79 0.12
C ARG A 53 12.05 -9.36 1.07
N SER A 54 12.61 -8.54 1.94
CA SER A 54 13.58 -8.95 2.96
C SER A 54 12.94 -9.31 4.30
N ASN A 55 11.61 -9.37 4.39
CA ASN A 55 10.86 -9.60 5.63
C ASN A 55 11.20 -8.62 6.78
N THR A 56 11.54 -7.38 6.44
CA THR A 56 11.90 -6.28 7.37
C THR A 56 10.91 -5.10 7.30
N ALA A 57 9.72 -5.31 6.74
CA ALA A 57 8.69 -4.27 6.60
C ALA A 57 8.30 -3.62 7.93
N GLU A 58 8.22 -4.42 9.00
CA GLU A 58 7.92 -3.93 10.34
C GLU A 58 9.01 -2.97 10.85
N GLN A 59 10.29 -3.31 10.64
CA GLN A 59 11.40 -2.43 11.01
C GLN A 59 11.41 -1.15 10.18
N TRP A 60 11.07 -1.22 8.88
CA TRP A 60 10.93 -0.05 8.03
C TRP A 60 9.84 0.91 8.55
N ILE A 61 8.71 0.37 9.04
CA ILE A 61 7.65 1.14 9.68
C ILE A 61 8.12 1.73 11.00
N ARG A 62 8.73 0.94 11.90
CA ARG A 62 9.26 1.43 13.19
C ARG A 62 10.24 2.57 13.02
N ASN A 63 11.24 2.41 12.16
CA ASN A 63 12.24 3.45 11.87
C ASN A 63 11.59 4.76 11.38
N ARG A 64 10.44 4.67 10.70
CA ARG A 64 9.68 5.84 10.27
C ARG A 64 8.95 6.49 11.45
N VAL A 65 8.30 5.70 12.28
CA VAL A 65 7.60 6.16 13.49
C VAL A 65 8.59 6.85 14.43
N ASP A 66 9.78 6.29 14.62
CA ASP A 66 10.82 6.88 15.47
C ASP A 66 11.29 8.24 14.94
N ARG A 67 11.30 8.42 13.61
CA ARG A 67 11.79 9.63 12.96
C ARG A 67 10.74 10.73 12.83
N TYR A 68 9.49 10.38 12.55
CA TYR A 68 8.44 11.33 12.18
C TYR A 68 7.21 11.27 13.09
N GLY A 69 7.18 10.34 14.05
CA GLY A 69 6.03 10.10 14.91
C GLY A 69 4.99 9.14 14.29
N PRO A 70 3.92 8.85 15.05
CA PRO A 70 2.92 7.84 14.69
C PRO A 70 2.01 8.23 13.52
N VAL A 71 2.02 9.51 13.11
CA VAL A 71 1.29 10.02 11.96
C VAL A 71 2.26 10.79 11.08
N SER A 72 2.53 10.28 9.88
CA SER A 72 3.52 10.90 8.98
C SER A 72 3.12 10.79 7.51
N LYS A 73 3.51 11.79 6.70
CA LYS A 73 3.28 11.79 5.26
C LYS A 73 4.43 11.15 4.50
N LEU A 74 4.09 10.50 3.39
CA LEU A 74 5.01 9.91 2.41
C LEU A 74 4.37 9.84 1.03
N SER A 75 5.09 9.30 0.05
CA SER A 75 4.49 8.86 -1.22
C SER A 75 4.77 7.38 -1.41
N LEU A 76 3.72 6.61 -1.69
CA LEU A 76 3.79 5.20 -2.05
C LEU A 76 3.04 5.00 -3.37
N PHE A 77 3.63 4.22 -4.27
CA PHE A 77 3.11 3.88 -5.59
C PHE A 77 2.66 5.11 -6.40
N GLY A 78 3.39 6.22 -6.26
CA GLY A 78 3.10 7.50 -6.92
C GLY A 78 1.89 8.25 -6.39
N LYS A 79 1.42 7.90 -5.19
CA LYS A 79 0.33 8.59 -4.49
C LYS A 79 0.84 9.17 -3.18
N PRO A 80 0.53 10.44 -2.85
CA PRO A 80 0.68 10.94 -1.50
C PRO A 80 -0.11 10.05 -0.53
N THR A 81 0.54 9.66 0.56
CA THR A 81 0.01 8.71 1.54
C THR A 81 0.29 9.26 2.93
N VAL A 82 -0.61 9.01 3.87
CA VAL A 82 -0.38 9.23 5.30
C VAL A 82 -0.27 7.86 5.95
N LEU A 83 0.87 7.61 6.58
CA LEU A 83 1.04 6.47 7.48
C LEU A 83 0.48 6.88 8.84
N VAL A 84 -0.42 6.06 9.36
CA VAL A 84 -0.95 6.17 10.71
C VAL A 84 -0.66 4.88 11.45
N THR A 85 -0.22 4.97 12.71
CA THR A 85 0.14 3.81 13.53
C THR A 85 -0.41 3.93 14.94
N GLY A 86 -0.75 2.80 15.54
CA GLY A 86 -1.19 2.71 16.93
C GLY A 86 -2.68 2.39 17.09
N PRO A 87 -3.12 2.05 18.31
CA PRO A 87 -4.48 1.56 18.55
C PRO A 87 -5.59 2.54 18.14
N ALA A 88 -5.39 3.84 18.42
CA ALA A 88 -6.36 4.87 18.05
C ALA A 88 -6.48 5.01 16.52
N ALA A 89 -5.36 4.95 15.79
CA ALA A 89 -5.35 4.97 14.34
C ALA A 89 -6.05 3.75 13.74
N ASN A 90 -5.78 2.56 14.27
CA ASN A 90 -6.43 1.32 13.83
C ASN A 90 -7.94 1.42 14.04
N LYS A 91 -8.39 1.88 15.21
CA LYS A 91 -9.82 2.08 15.49
C LYS A 91 -10.44 3.08 14.51
N PHE A 92 -9.76 4.19 14.24
CA PHE A 92 -10.24 5.18 13.28
C PHE A 92 -10.37 4.61 11.86
N VAL A 93 -9.33 3.91 11.36
CA VAL A 93 -9.34 3.32 10.02
C VAL A 93 -10.42 2.24 9.87
N PHE A 94 -10.60 1.38 10.86
CA PHE A 94 -11.55 0.26 10.76
C PHE A 94 -13.00 0.61 11.11
N PHE A 95 -13.25 1.67 11.89
CA PHE A 95 -14.60 1.97 12.40
C PHE A 95 -15.15 3.34 11.98
N SER A 96 -14.37 4.24 11.36
CA SER A 96 -14.90 5.55 10.95
C SER A 96 -15.96 5.46 9.85
N GLY A 97 -15.87 4.47 8.96
CA GLY A 97 -16.70 4.39 7.74
C GLY A 97 -16.34 5.43 6.66
N GLU A 98 -15.58 6.47 7.01
CA GLU A 98 -15.09 7.54 6.13
C GLU A 98 -13.95 7.07 5.22
N ILE A 99 -13.21 6.05 5.65
CA ILE A 99 -12.06 5.50 4.92
C ILE A 99 -12.46 4.18 4.26
N GLY A 100 -12.57 4.20 2.93
CA GLY A 100 -12.72 3.00 2.12
C GLY A 100 -11.39 2.27 1.91
N MET A 101 -11.45 0.94 1.81
CA MET A 101 -10.33 0.13 1.35
C MET A 101 -10.12 0.42 -0.15
N ARG A 102 -8.91 0.85 -0.51
CA ARG A 102 -8.55 1.07 -1.92
C ARG A 102 -7.19 0.49 -2.22
N GLN A 103 -7.16 -0.45 -3.15
CA GLN A 103 -5.94 -1.15 -3.53
C GLN A 103 -5.23 -0.45 -4.71
N PRO A 104 -3.91 -0.65 -4.86
CA PRO A 104 -3.22 -0.30 -6.09
C PRO A 104 -3.85 -1.04 -7.29
N ARG A 105 -3.87 -0.39 -8.47
CA ARG A 105 -4.41 -0.99 -9.72
C ARG A 105 -3.80 -2.35 -10.07
N SER A 106 -2.54 -2.57 -9.71
CA SER A 106 -1.88 -3.87 -9.92
C SER A 106 -2.54 -4.99 -9.11
N VAL A 107 -2.96 -4.72 -7.88
CA VAL A 107 -3.66 -5.70 -7.03
C VAL A 107 -5.05 -5.98 -7.59
N GLN A 108 -5.78 -4.95 -8.01
CA GLN A 108 -7.10 -5.10 -8.65
C GLN A 108 -7.03 -6.00 -9.89
N ARG A 109 -6.00 -5.83 -10.74
CA ARG A 109 -5.82 -6.67 -11.94
C ARG A 109 -5.48 -8.13 -11.65
N ILE A 110 -4.78 -8.40 -10.55
CA ILE A 110 -4.35 -9.76 -10.18
C ILE A 110 -5.48 -10.50 -9.45
N ILE A 111 -6.09 -9.84 -8.47
CA ILE A 111 -7.11 -10.45 -7.60
C ILE A 111 -8.49 -10.41 -8.24
N GLY A 112 -8.76 -9.43 -9.09
CA GLY A 112 -10.06 -9.19 -9.71
C GLY A 112 -10.67 -7.86 -9.27
N GLU A 113 -11.21 -7.15 -10.25
CA GLU A 113 -12.08 -5.99 -10.02
C GLU A 113 -13.34 -6.46 -9.28
N ASN A 114 -13.84 -5.64 -8.35
CA ASN A 114 -14.97 -5.99 -7.47
C ASN A 114 -14.72 -7.19 -6.54
N SER A 115 -13.46 -7.57 -6.31
CA SER A 115 -13.11 -8.52 -5.27
C SER A 115 -13.38 -7.97 -3.87
N ILE A 116 -13.38 -8.85 -2.85
CA ILE A 116 -13.56 -8.46 -1.44
C ILE A 116 -12.55 -7.40 -0.95
N LEU A 117 -11.38 -7.30 -1.61
CA LEU A 117 -10.35 -6.31 -1.28
C LEU A 117 -10.59 -4.94 -1.94
N ASP A 118 -11.52 -4.86 -2.89
CA ASP A 118 -11.78 -3.69 -3.73
C ASP A 118 -13.13 -3.02 -3.42
N VAL A 119 -14.17 -3.83 -3.14
CA VAL A 119 -15.50 -3.31 -2.82
C VAL A 119 -15.58 -2.73 -1.41
N ASN A 120 -16.53 -1.81 -1.20
CA ASN A 120 -16.78 -1.14 0.07
C ASN A 120 -18.28 -1.18 0.43
N GLY A 121 -18.62 -0.87 1.69
CA GLY A 121 -20.02 -0.71 2.12
C GLY A 121 -20.90 -1.96 1.93
N ALA A 122 -22.05 -1.78 1.28
CA ALA A 122 -23.04 -2.85 1.10
C ALA A 122 -22.52 -4.03 0.26
N ASP A 123 -21.77 -3.74 -0.81
CA ASP A 123 -21.20 -4.78 -1.67
C ASP A 123 -20.16 -5.61 -0.90
N HIS A 124 -19.30 -4.94 -0.14
CA HIS A 124 -18.37 -5.63 0.76
C HIS A 124 -19.10 -6.49 1.79
N LYS A 125 -20.17 -5.97 2.42
CA LYS A 125 -20.98 -6.73 3.39
C LYS A 125 -21.59 -7.98 2.76
N ARG A 126 -22.07 -7.89 1.52
CA ARG A 126 -22.65 -9.02 0.79
C ARG A 126 -21.61 -10.10 0.52
N ILE A 127 -20.47 -9.75 -0.09
CA ILE A 127 -19.41 -10.71 -0.41
C ILE A 127 -18.86 -11.35 0.87
N ARG A 128 -18.62 -10.54 1.91
CA ARG A 128 -18.15 -11.04 3.22
C ARG A 128 -19.16 -11.98 3.87
N GLY A 129 -20.46 -11.70 3.76
CA GLY A 129 -21.53 -12.55 4.30
C GLY A 129 -21.48 -13.96 3.72
N THR A 130 -21.43 -14.06 2.39
CA THR A 130 -21.30 -15.35 1.70
C THR A 130 -20.01 -16.08 2.09
N LEU A 131 -18.88 -15.39 2.15
CA LEU A 131 -17.61 -16.01 2.56
C LEU A 131 -17.65 -16.54 4.01
N ALA A 132 -18.35 -15.84 4.91
CA ALA A 132 -18.47 -16.27 6.30
C ALA A 132 -19.24 -17.59 6.45
N GLU A 133 -20.21 -17.87 5.59
CA GLU A 133 -20.92 -19.17 5.57
C GLU A 133 -19.98 -20.32 5.19
N PHE A 134 -19.12 -20.11 4.19
CA PHE A 134 -18.08 -21.07 3.80
C PHE A 134 -17.00 -21.28 4.86
N LEU A 135 -16.74 -20.27 5.69
CA LEU A 135 -15.79 -20.33 6.80
C LEU A 135 -16.45 -20.68 8.14
N SER A 136 -17.65 -21.27 8.11
CA SER A 136 -18.34 -21.76 9.30
C SER A 136 -17.55 -22.89 9.98
N PRO A 137 -17.70 -23.09 11.30
CA PRO A 137 -16.98 -24.13 12.04
C PRO A 137 -17.15 -25.54 11.43
N ASP A 138 -18.33 -25.86 10.92
CA ASP A 138 -18.62 -27.16 10.33
C ASP A 138 -17.88 -27.35 9.01
N MET A 139 -17.89 -26.33 8.13
CA MET A 139 -17.13 -26.36 6.88
C MET A 139 -15.62 -26.41 7.13
N LEU A 140 -15.12 -25.68 8.14
CA LEU A 140 -13.71 -25.72 8.51
C LEU A 140 -13.28 -27.11 8.99
N ARG A 141 -14.12 -27.83 9.73
CA ARG A 141 -13.86 -29.22 10.13
C ARG A 141 -13.79 -30.16 8.94
N MET A 142 -14.66 -29.97 7.95
CA MET A 142 -14.61 -30.74 6.70
C MET A 142 -13.32 -30.47 5.93
N ILE A 143 -12.92 -29.19 5.81
CA ILE A 143 -11.66 -28.81 5.16
C ILE A 143 -10.45 -29.40 5.90
N ASP A 144 -10.42 -29.34 7.23
CA ASP A 144 -9.36 -29.96 8.03
C ASP A 144 -9.25 -31.47 7.77
N GLY A 145 -10.37 -32.17 7.72
CA GLY A 145 -10.40 -33.60 7.38
C GLY A 145 -9.84 -33.89 5.97
N GLU A 146 -10.19 -33.06 4.98
CA GLU A 146 -9.70 -33.19 3.60
C GLU A 146 -8.20 -32.93 3.49
N VAL A 147 -7.71 -31.90 4.18
CA VAL A 147 -6.29 -31.54 4.20
C VAL A 147 -5.47 -32.64 4.84
N ARG A 148 -5.92 -33.22 5.97
CA ARG A 148 -5.24 -34.34 6.62
C ARG A 148 -5.14 -35.55 5.71
N ARG A 149 -6.22 -35.91 5.02
CA ARG A 149 -6.21 -37.03 4.07
C ARG A 149 -5.14 -36.87 3.00
N HIS A 150 -5.04 -35.68 2.40
CA HIS A 150 -4.02 -35.41 1.38
C HIS A 150 -2.58 -35.46 1.91
N ILE A 151 -2.37 -35.04 3.16
CA ILE A 151 -1.06 -35.10 3.81
C ILE A 151 -0.67 -36.55 4.11
N ASP A 152 -1.62 -37.36 4.59
CA ASP A 152 -1.36 -38.76 4.97
C ASP A 152 -1.23 -39.71 3.75
N GLU A 153 -1.80 -39.33 2.59
CA GLU A 153 -1.70 -40.09 1.33
C GLU A 153 -0.49 -39.70 0.45
N SER A 154 0.27 -38.66 0.80
CA SER A 154 1.46 -38.17 0.07
C SER A 154 2.78 -38.66 0.67
#